data_AF-A0A482ZCS9-F1
#
_entry.id   AF-A0A482ZCS9-F1
#
_cell.length_a   1.000
_cell.length_b   1.000
_cell.length_c   1.000
_cell.angle_alpha   90.00
_cell.angle_beta   90.00
_cell.angle_gamma   90.00
#
_symmetry.space_group_name_H-M   'P 1'
#
loop_
_entity.id
_entity.type
_entity.pdbx_description
1 polymer ?
#
loop_
_entity_poly.entity_id
_entity_poly.type
_entity_poly.pdbx_seq_one_letter_code
_entity_poly.pdbx_strand_id
1 'polypeptide(L)'
;MKGIFLLCLFVCLFAGSLAAVKCTKQSDCEADECCLDTMFFKSAWCERRFGAGMRCSAASVFEDDIYYLSCPCVDKYECLGKGTTVDGKTVMENPKCIMPL
;
A
#
# COMPACT_ATOMS: atom_id res chain seq x y z
N MET A 1 22.97 24.04 24.72
CA MET A 1 22.36 24.43 23.43
C MET A 1 22.56 23.42 22.30
N LYS A 2 23.62 22.60 22.27
CA LYS A 2 23.84 21.59 21.20
C LYS A 2 23.00 20.31 21.33
N GLY A 3 22.65 19.89 22.56
CA GLY A 3 21.89 18.66 22.81
C GLY A 3 20.41 18.71 22.47
N ILE A 4 19.78 19.90 22.53
CA ILE A 4 18.36 20.09 22.21
C ILE A 4 18.09 19.90 20.71
N PHE A 5 19.04 20.32 19.86
CA PHE A 5 18.92 20.20 18.41
C PHE A 5 18.93 18.72 17.95
N LEU A 6 19.69 17.87 18.64
CA LEU A 6 19.75 16.44 18.37
C LEU A 6 18.48 15.70 18.83
N LEU A 7 17.86 16.16 19.91
CA LEU A 7 16.61 15.57 20.43
C LEU A 7 15.42 15.85 19.50
N CYS A 8 15.33 17.06 18.92
CA CYS A 8 14.27 17.40 17.96
C CYS A 8 14.37 16.61 16.65
N LEU A 9 15.58 16.36 16.15
CA LEU A 9 15.80 15.54 14.95
C LEU A 9 15.38 14.08 15.16
N PHE A 10 15.54 13.54 16.37
CA PHE A 10 15.12 12.18 16.68
C PHE A 10 13.60 12.04 16.79
N VAL A 11 12.88 13.03 17.33
CA VAL A 11 11.41 12.97 17.46
C VAL A 11 10.71 13.03 16.10
N CYS A 12 11.27 13.71 15.09
CA CYS A 12 10.75 13.70 13.73
C CYS A 12 10.86 12.35 13.01
N LEU A 13 11.73 11.45 13.46
CA LEU A 13 11.92 10.12 12.86
C LEU A 13 10.94 9.06 13.40
N PHE A 14 10.23 9.34 14.50
CA PHE A 14 9.36 8.37 15.18
C PHE A 14 7.86 8.64 15.02
N ALA A 15 7.44 9.60 14.20
CA ALA A 15 6.02 9.82 13.90
C ALA A 15 5.50 8.83 12.84
N GLY A 16 5.90 7.56 12.91
CA GLY A 16 5.20 6.47 12.25
C GLY A 16 4.01 6.07 13.11
N SER A 17 2.98 6.93 13.18
CA SER A 17 1.76 6.62 13.91
C SER A 17 1.04 5.46 13.20
N LEU A 18 1.20 4.25 13.74
CA LEU A 18 0.39 3.04 13.46
C LEU A 18 -1.08 3.19 13.92
N ALA A 19 -1.67 4.38 13.78
CA ALA A 19 -3.10 4.56 13.92
C ALA A 19 -3.69 4.46 12.51
N ALA A 20 -4.68 3.59 12.31
CA ALA A 20 -5.44 3.56 11.06
C ALA A 20 -6.09 4.95 10.86
N VAL A 21 -5.45 5.77 10.04
CA VAL A 21 -5.91 7.13 9.73
C VAL A 21 -7.04 6.99 8.73
N LYS A 22 -8.22 7.57 9.03
CA LYS A 22 -9.29 7.66 8.04
C LYS A 22 -8.86 8.54 6.88
N CYS A 23 -9.21 8.14 5.67
CA CYS A 23 -8.92 8.90 4.47
C CYS A 23 -10.19 9.03 3.62
N THR A 24 -10.23 10.06 2.78
CA THR A 24 -11.27 10.28 1.77
C THR A 24 -10.71 10.32 0.36
N LYS A 25 -9.39 10.40 0.23
CA LYS A 25 -8.66 10.48 -1.03
C LYS A 25 -7.22 10.05 -0.83
N GLN A 26 -6.54 9.66 -1.91
CA GLN A 26 -5.16 9.15 -1.86
C GLN A 26 -4.16 10.17 -1.30
N SER A 27 -4.39 11.47 -1.52
CA SER A 27 -3.52 12.55 -1.00
C SER A 27 -3.62 12.77 0.52
N ASP A 28 -4.54 12.10 1.21
CA ASP A 28 -4.63 12.13 2.68
C ASP A 28 -3.60 11.17 3.32
N CYS A 29 -3.00 10.26 2.54
CA CYS A 29 -2.07 9.24 3.00
C CYS A 29 -0.63 9.53 2.55
N GLU A 30 0.33 8.91 3.25
CA GLU A 30 1.74 9.01 2.90
C GLU A 30 2.06 8.33 1.55
N ALA A 31 3.23 8.65 0.99
CA ALA A 31 3.64 8.14 -0.33
C ALA A 31 3.72 6.61 -0.42
N ASP A 32 4.01 5.93 0.69
CA ASP A 32 4.06 4.47 0.79
C ASP A 32 2.76 3.84 1.31
N GLU A 33 1.70 4.63 1.39
CA GLU A 33 0.37 4.22 1.83
C GLU A 33 -0.66 4.39 0.70
N CYS A 34 -1.80 3.73 0.84
CA CYS A 34 -2.95 3.88 -0.04
C CYS A 34 -4.20 4.12 0.78
N CYS A 35 -5.09 4.98 0.28
CA CYS A 35 -6.41 5.12 0.88
C CYS A 35 -7.25 3.91 0.48
N LEU A 36 -7.50 2.98 1.41
CA LEU A 36 -8.12 1.70 1.14
C LEU A 36 -9.52 1.58 1.74
N ASP A 37 -10.50 1.26 0.90
CA ASP A 37 -11.81 0.75 1.31
C ASP A 37 -11.94 -0.73 0.94
N THR A 38 -12.01 -1.60 1.94
CA THR A 38 -12.19 -3.04 1.71
C THR A 38 -13.64 -3.43 1.42
N MET A 39 -14.57 -2.47 1.35
CA MET A 39 -16.02 -2.64 1.26
C MET A 39 -16.65 -3.37 2.46
N PHE A 40 -15.86 -3.91 3.38
CA PHE A 40 -16.31 -4.52 4.63
C PHE A 40 -16.49 -3.49 5.75
N PHE A 41 -15.79 -2.36 5.68
CA PHE A 41 -15.84 -1.29 6.66
C PHE A 41 -16.59 -0.08 6.09
N LYS A 42 -17.27 0.69 6.95
CA LYS A 42 -18.04 1.88 6.53
C LYS A 42 -17.18 3.09 6.15
N SER A 43 -15.87 2.94 6.03
CA SER A 43 -14.92 4.04 5.83
C SER A 43 -13.62 3.50 5.24
N ALA A 44 -12.93 4.33 4.47
CA ALA A 44 -11.58 4.07 3.99
C ALA A 44 -10.51 4.50 5.00
N TRP A 45 -9.35 3.85 4.95
CA TRP A 45 -8.22 4.10 5.86
C TRP A 45 -6.91 4.05 5.10
N CYS A 46 -5.91 4.80 5.56
CA CYS A 46 -4.55 4.67 5.05
C CYS A 46 -3.97 3.32 5.45
N GLU A 47 -3.62 2.52 4.45
CA GLU A 47 -3.03 1.19 4.59
C GLU A 47 -1.70 1.15 3.83
N ARG A 48 -0.74 0.35 4.30
CA ARG A 48 0.58 0.29 3.66
C ARG A 48 0.50 -0.38 2.30
N ARG A 49 1.20 0.19 1.32
CA ARG A 49 1.40 -0.45 0.01
C ARG A 49 2.33 -1.66 0.13
N PHE A 50 2.20 -2.61 -0.78
CA PHE A 50 3.07 -3.78 -0.80
C PHE A 50 4.50 -3.40 -1.23
N GLY A 51 5.47 -3.73 -0.39
CA GLY A 51 6.90 -3.46 -0.66
C GLY A 51 7.49 -4.37 -1.72
N ALA A 52 8.71 -4.02 -2.18
CA ALA A 52 9.46 -4.82 -3.14
C ALA A 52 9.60 -6.29 -2.73
N GLY A 53 9.28 -7.21 -3.65
CA GLY A 53 9.36 -8.66 -3.43
C GLY A 53 8.28 -9.25 -2.51
N MET A 54 7.43 -8.42 -1.88
CA MET A 54 6.31 -8.90 -1.07
C MET A 54 5.24 -9.54 -1.93
N ARG A 55 4.53 -10.52 -1.36
CA ARG A 55 3.32 -11.07 -1.99
C ARG A 55 2.27 -9.97 -2.07
N CYS A 56 1.68 -9.81 -3.23
CA CYS A 56 0.68 -8.77 -3.50
C CYS A 56 -0.65 -9.38 -3.96
N SER A 57 -1.68 -8.56 -4.04
CA SER A 57 -2.98 -8.89 -4.61
C SER A 57 -3.15 -8.14 -5.93
N ALA A 58 -3.51 -8.86 -7.00
CA ALA A 58 -3.85 -8.24 -8.29
C ALA A 58 -5.30 -7.72 -8.34
N ALA A 59 -6.03 -7.77 -7.22
CA ALA A 59 -7.42 -7.36 -7.13
C ALA A 59 -7.62 -5.88 -6.75
N SER A 60 -6.56 -5.06 -6.77
CA SER A 60 -6.67 -3.63 -6.47
C SER A 60 -7.47 -2.90 -7.56
N VAL A 61 -8.53 -2.19 -7.17
CA VAL A 61 -9.32 -1.32 -8.06
C VAL A 61 -9.17 0.12 -7.58
N PHE A 62 -8.92 1.08 -8.48
CA PHE A 62 -8.77 2.49 -8.13
C PHE A 62 -9.92 3.30 -8.74
N GLU A 63 -10.75 3.89 -7.89
CA GLU A 63 -11.95 4.64 -8.27
C GLU A 63 -12.21 5.74 -7.24
N ASP A 64 -12.70 6.90 -7.68
CA ASP A 64 -12.97 8.06 -6.81
C ASP A 64 -11.79 8.49 -5.90
N ASP A 65 -10.55 8.36 -6.40
CA ASP A 65 -9.31 8.67 -5.68
C ASP A 65 -9.05 7.78 -4.44
N ILE A 66 -9.67 6.59 -4.40
CA ILE A 66 -9.55 5.59 -3.34
C ILE A 66 -9.26 4.22 -3.99
N TYR A 67 -8.48 3.39 -3.29
CA TYR A 67 -8.29 1.99 -3.64
C TYR A 67 -9.33 1.10 -2.97
N TYR A 68 -9.85 0.14 -3.72
CA TYR A 68 -10.75 -0.89 -3.22
C TYR A 68 -10.05 -2.26 -3.19
N LEU A 69 -10.51 -3.10 -2.26
CA LEU A 69 -10.10 -4.50 -2.04
C LEU A 69 -8.66 -4.70 -1.52
N SER A 70 -7.67 -4.04 -2.11
CA SER A 70 -6.28 -4.09 -1.66
C SER A 70 -5.46 -2.90 -2.14
N CYS A 71 -4.46 -2.48 -1.35
CA CYS A 71 -3.46 -1.53 -1.82
C CYS A 71 -2.61 -2.10 -2.96
N PRO A 72 -2.10 -1.25 -3.87
CA PRO A 72 -1.13 -1.67 -4.87
C PRO A 72 0.26 -1.86 -4.26
N CYS A 73 1.22 -2.26 -5.09
CA CYS A 73 2.63 -2.15 -4.76
C CYS A 73 3.05 -0.68 -4.59
N VAL A 74 4.17 -0.46 -3.88
CA VAL A 74 4.83 0.85 -3.85
C VAL A 74 5.22 1.30 -5.26
N ASP A 75 5.37 2.61 -5.44
CA ASP A 75 5.66 3.21 -6.75
C ASP A 75 6.80 2.51 -7.49
N LYS A 76 6.63 2.37 -8.81
CA LYS A 76 7.55 1.69 -9.75
C LYS A 76 7.58 0.16 -9.64
N TYR A 77 6.76 -0.45 -8.79
CA TYR A 77 6.59 -1.89 -8.75
C TYR A 77 5.20 -2.29 -9.23
N GLU A 78 5.14 -3.41 -9.93
CA GLU A 78 3.90 -4.01 -10.40
C GLU A 78 3.69 -5.37 -9.72
N CYS A 79 2.42 -5.73 -9.51
CA CYS A 79 2.08 -7.02 -8.93
C CYS A 79 2.12 -8.11 -10.01
N LEU A 80 3.27 -8.78 -10.12
CA LEU A 80 3.55 -9.75 -11.19
C LEU A 80 3.72 -11.16 -10.63
N GLY A 81 3.16 -12.15 -11.33
CA GLY A 81 3.26 -13.57 -10.96
C GLY A 81 3.21 -14.47 -12.18
N LYS A 82 3.50 -15.76 -12.00
CA LYS A 82 3.38 -16.73 -13.08
C LYS A 82 1.90 -17.03 -13.31
N GLY A 83 1.41 -16.81 -14.54
CA GLY A 83 0.07 -17.23 -14.93
C GLY A 83 0.01 -18.75 -15.09
N THR A 84 -0.85 -19.41 -14.32
CA THR A 84 -1.13 -20.85 -14.43
C THR A 84 -2.61 -21.04 -14.70
N THR A 85 -2.97 -21.91 -15.64
CA THR A 85 -4.37 -22.21 -15.94
C THR A 85 -4.91 -23.24 -14.95
N VAL A 86 -5.93 -22.86 -14.19
CA VAL A 86 -6.66 -23.73 -13.27
C VAL A 86 -8.13 -23.68 -13.66
N ASP A 87 -8.74 -24.83 -13.97
CA ASP A 87 -10.15 -24.94 -14.38
C ASP A 87 -10.56 -24.00 -15.55
N GLY A 88 -9.66 -23.86 -16.54
CA GLY A 88 -9.88 -22.99 -17.70
C GLY A 88 -9.73 -21.49 -17.42
N LYS A 89 -9.34 -21.10 -16.20
CA LYS A 89 -9.08 -19.71 -15.79
C LYS A 89 -7.59 -19.50 -15.57
N THR A 90 -7.06 -18.38 -16.06
CA THR A 90 -5.69 -17.97 -15.76
C THR A 90 -5.65 -17.38 -14.35
N VAL A 91 -4.87 -18.00 -13.46
CA VAL A 91 -4.62 -17.53 -12.10
C VAL A 91 -3.16 -17.12 -11.97
N MET A 92 -2.89 -15.97 -11.37
CA MET A 92 -1.51 -15.59 -11.02
C MET A 92 -1.08 -16.35 -9.77
N GLU A 93 -0.09 -17.24 -9.91
CA GLU A 93 0.51 -17.95 -8.79
C GLU A 93 1.59 -17.10 -8.12
N ASN A 94 1.48 -16.98 -6.79
CA ASN A 94 2.42 -16.29 -5.92
C ASN A 94 2.88 -14.92 -6.47
N PRO A 95 1.94 -14.03 -6.84
CA PRO A 95 2.31 -12.73 -7.39
C PRO A 95 3.07 -11.90 -6.35
N LYS A 96 4.09 -11.18 -6.82
CA LYS A 96 4.97 -10.34 -6.02
C LYS A 96 5.13 -8.97 -6.64
N CYS A 97 5.46 -7.98 -5.82
CA CYS A 97 5.86 -6.66 -6.31
C CYS A 97 7.24 -6.72 -6.96
N ILE A 98 7.28 -6.58 -8.27
CA ILE A 98 8.49 -6.66 -9.09
C ILE A 98 8.57 -5.38 -9.92
N MET A 99 9.77 -4.81 -10.05
CA MET A 99 10.00 -3.67 -10.93
C MET A 99 9.95 -4.16 -12.38
N PRO A 100 9.02 -3.67 -13.21
CA PRO A 100 9.02 -4.00 -14.64
C PRO A 100 10.30 -3.42 -15.27
N LEU A 101 10.97 -4.24 -16.10
CA LEU A 101 12.20 -3.86 -16.82
C LEU A 101 11.90 -2.93 -18.00
#